data_AF-A0A815ABV0-F1
#
_entry.id   AF-A0A815ABV0-F1
#
_cell.length_a   1.000
_cell.length_b   1.000
_cell.length_c   1.000
_cell.angle_alpha   90.00
_cell.angle_beta   90.00
_cell.angle_gamma   90.00
#
_symmetry.space_group_name_H-M   'P 1'
#
loop_
_entity.id
_entity.type
_entity.pdbx_description
1 polymer ?
#
loop_
_entity_poly.entity_id
_entity_poly.type
_entity_poly.pdbx_seq_one_letter_code
_entity_poly.pdbx_strand_id
1 'polypeptide(L)'
;MKQGTISNGCFQEYFEPKITFAPTYKYEVGSTDRFILTKQGSNRPSYCDRIFSYISTDQPPLKVQSYQALHDVTYSDHHPVRLDFTLFDNKTSKSRS
;
A
#
# COMPACT_ATOMS: atom_id res chain seq x y z
N MET A 1 -0.73 -16.98 -11.07
CA MET A 1 -0.57 -15.51 -11.00
C MET A 1 0.75 -15.22 -10.30
N LYS A 2 1.78 -14.74 -11.03
CA LYS A 2 3.05 -14.33 -10.41
C LYS A 2 2.96 -12.84 -10.12
N GLN A 3 2.78 -12.48 -8.85
CA GLN A 3 2.84 -11.10 -8.37
C GLN A 3 4.31 -10.68 -8.22
N GLY A 4 4.60 -9.43 -8.60
CA GLY A 4 5.95 -8.91 -8.78
C GLY A 4 6.86 -9.14 -7.58
N THR A 5 7.98 -9.81 -7.82
CA THR A 5 9.01 -10.07 -6.82
C THR A 5 9.78 -8.78 -6.53
N ILE A 6 9.76 -8.36 -5.26
CA ILE A 6 10.69 -7.35 -4.74
C ILE A 6 12.08 -7.99 -4.83
N SER A 7 12.93 -7.50 -5.74
CA SER A 7 14.24 -8.08 -6.05
C SER A 7 15.18 -8.02 -4.83
N ASN A 8 15.78 -9.16 -4.45
CA ASN A 8 16.91 -9.34 -3.51
C ASN A 8 17.23 -8.12 -2.62
N GLY A 9 16.38 -7.85 -1.63
CA GLY A 9 16.47 -6.69 -0.75
C GLY A 9 15.56 -6.83 0.47
N CYS A 10 15.11 -5.71 1.04
CA CYS A 10 14.13 -5.71 2.13
C CYS A 10 12.75 -6.24 1.67
N PHE A 11 11.95 -6.73 2.63
CA PHE A 11 10.55 -7.16 2.42
C PHE A 11 10.34 -8.42 1.55
N GLN A 12 11.31 -9.33 1.47
CA GLN A 12 11.22 -10.53 0.63
C GLN A 12 10.05 -11.48 0.98
N GLU A 13 9.67 -11.57 2.25
CA GLU A 13 8.53 -12.38 2.73
C GLU A 13 7.22 -11.57 2.86
N TYR A 14 7.23 -10.34 2.37
CA TYR A 14 6.08 -9.46 2.42
C TYR A 14 5.46 -9.33 1.03
N PHE A 15 4.15 -9.21 1.04
CA PHE A 15 3.35 -8.90 -0.11
C PHE A 15 2.84 -7.48 -0.05
N GLU A 16 2.89 -6.82 -1.19
CA GLU A 16 2.26 -5.54 -1.40
C GLU A 16 1.29 -5.63 -2.57
N PRO A 17 0.05 -5.15 -2.43
CA PRO A 17 -0.86 -5.05 -3.56
C PRO A 17 -0.29 -4.10 -4.62
N LYS A 18 -0.66 -4.32 -5.89
CA LYS A 18 -0.23 -3.46 -6.98
C LYS A 18 -0.66 -2.00 -6.73
N ILE A 19 0.30 -1.08 -6.70
CA ILE A 19 0.03 0.36 -6.66
C ILE A 19 -0.63 0.78 -7.98
N THR A 20 -1.77 1.45 -7.87
CA THR A 20 -2.54 1.99 -9.01
C THR A 20 -2.95 3.46 -8.83
N PHE A 21 -2.48 4.09 -7.75
CA PHE A 21 -2.68 5.50 -7.43
C PHE A 21 -1.41 6.31 -7.73
N ALA A 22 -1.53 7.64 -7.83
CA ALA A 22 -0.40 8.55 -8.04
C ALA A 22 0.52 8.60 -6.79
N PRO A 23 1.78 9.08 -6.91
CA PRO A 23 2.64 9.26 -5.74
C PRO A 23 1.95 10.09 -4.66
N THR A 24 2.23 9.80 -3.38
CA THR A 24 1.56 10.43 -2.24
C THR A 24 2.33 11.60 -1.63
N TYR A 25 3.58 11.78 -2.03
CA TYR A 25 4.49 12.84 -1.59
C TYR A 25 5.24 13.42 -2.79
N LYS A 26 5.64 14.69 -2.87
CA LYS A 26 5.42 15.81 -1.96
C LYS A 26 4.44 16.80 -2.58
N TYR A 27 3.29 17.03 -1.96
CA TYR A 27 2.28 17.96 -2.47
C TYR A 27 2.36 19.33 -1.82
N GLU A 28 1.85 20.34 -2.53
CA GLU A 28 1.45 21.60 -1.90
C GLU A 28 0.26 21.33 -0.97
N VAL A 29 0.36 21.73 0.30
CA VAL A 29 -0.76 21.60 1.26
C VAL A 29 -1.99 22.32 0.70
N GLY A 30 -3.14 21.67 0.73
CA GLY A 30 -4.39 22.15 0.14
C GLY A 30 -4.61 21.77 -1.33
N SER A 31 -3.64 21.12 -1.98
CA SER A 31 -3.76 20.65 -3.37
C SER A 31 -4.00 19.14 -3.45
N THR A 32 -4.73 18.73 -4.48
CA THR A 32 -4.96 17.32 -4.83
C THR A 32 -4.03 16.83 -5.95
N ASP A 33 -3.31 17.74 -6.64
CA ASP A 33 -2.61 17.45 -7.90
C ASP A 33 -1.27 18.20 -8.11
N ARG A 34 -0.92 19.15 -7.23
CA ARG A 34 0.30 19.96 -7.37
C ARG A 34 1.41 19.44 -6.47
N PHE A 35 2.48 18.99 -7.12
CA PHE A 35 3.71 18.59 -6.45
C PHE A 35 4.64 19.78 -6.19
N ILE A 36 5.30 19.78 -5.02
CA ILE A 36 6.41 20.69 -4.72
C ILE A 36 7.67 20.18 -5.41
N LEU A 37 8.01 20.78 -6.55
CA LEU A 37 9.23 20.46 -7.30
C LEU A 37 10.36 21.42 -6.90
N THR A 38 11.36 20.93 -6.16
CA THR A 38 12.58 21.71 -5.87
C THR A 38 13.62 21.51 -6.96
N LYS A 39 14.24 22.59 -7.44
CA LYS A 39 15.29 22.56 -8.48
C LYS A 39 16.52 21.71 -8.11
N GLN A 40 16.72 21.44 -6.81
CA GLN A 40 17.86 20.66 -6.28
C GLN A 40 17.58 19.15 -6.14
N GLY A 41 16.45 18.65 -6.68
CA GLY A 41 16.26 17.22 -6.92
C GLY A 41 15.89 16.35 -5.72
N SER A 42 15.75 16.91 -4.52
CA SER A 42 15.48 16.14 -3.29
C SER A 42 14.00 15.80 -3.05
N ASN A 43 13.04 16.48 -3.69
CA ASN A 43 11.60 16.30 -3.46
C ASN A 43 10.86 15.86 -4.73
N ARG A 44 11.28 14.76 -5.35
CA ARG A 44 10.53 14.21 -6.50
C ARG A 44 9.27 13.50 -6.02
N PRO A 45 8.17 13.51 -6.82
CA PRO A 45 6.99 12.69 -6.56
C PRO A 45 7.37 11.24 -6.24
N SER A 46 6.98 10.74 -5.07
CA SER A 46 7.42 9.47 -4.50
C SER A 46 6.32 8.75 -3.73
N TYR A 47 6.42 7.42 -3.63
CA TYR A 47 5.52 6.53 -2.88
C TYR A 47 6.11 6.24 -1.48
N CYS A 48 6.19 7.26 -0.63
CA CYS A 48 6.75 7.12 0.71
C CYS A 48 5.83 6.34 1.65
N ASP A 49 4.53 6.34 1.37
CA ASP A 49 3.49 5.75 2.20
C ASP A 49 3.06 4.40 1.59
N ARG A 50 3.36 3.29 2.29
CA ARG A 50 3.19 1.93 1.76
C ARG A 50 2.68 0.97 2.83
N ILE A 51 1.87 0.00 2.42
CA ILE A 51 1.33 -1.02 3.32
C ILE A 51 1.68 -2.41 2.79
N PHE A 52 2.39 -3.18 3.61
CA PHE A 52 2.81 -4.54 3.32
C PHE A 52 2.13 -5.53 4.28
N SER A 53 1.81 -6.71 3.79
CA SER A 53 1.36 -7.83 4.62
C SER A 53 2.37 -8.96 4.56
N TYR A 54 2.76 -9.49 5.72
CA TYR A 54 3.59 -10.69 5.78
C TYR A 54 2.82 -11.91 5.22
N ILE A 55 3.45 -12.68 4.33
CA ILE A 55 2.85 -13.91 3.80
C ILE A 55 3.69 -15.11 4.23
N SER A 56 3.09 -15.96 5.04
CA SER A 56 3.61 -17.29 5.40
C SER A 56 2.52 -18.34 5.21
N THR A 57 2.91 -19.61 5.03
CA THR A 57 2.01 -20.74 4.89
C THR A 57 1.08 -20.94 6.08
N ASP A 58 1.45 -20.42 7.26
CA ASP A 58 0.67 -20.54 8.49
C ASP A 58 -0.34 -19.39 8.70
N GLN A 59 -0.36 -18.40 7.79
CA GLN A 59 -1.26 -17.25 7.90
C GLN A 59 -2.60 -17.51 7.20
N PRO A 60 -3.71 -16.97 7.74
CA PRO A 60 -4.99 -16.99 7.05
C PRO A 60 -4.85 -16.31 5.68
N PRO A 61 -5.52 -16.84 4.62
CA PRO A 61 -5.49 -16.18 3.34
C PRO A 61 -6.09 -14.77 3.48
N LEU A 62 -5.47 -13.82 2.79
CA LEU A 62 -5.91 -12.43 2.72
C LEU A 62 -6.35 -12.13 1.29
N LYS A 63 -7.53 -11.51 1.14
CA LYS A 63 -7.99 -10.97 -0.13
C LYS A 63 -8.06 -9.45 -0.07
N VAL A 64 -7.26 -8.80 -0.89
CA VAL A 64 -7.27 -7.34 -1.06
C VAL A 64 -8.55 -6.94 -1.76
N GLN A 65 -9.25 -5.95 -1.19
CA GLN A 65 -10.42 -5.31 -1.78
C GLN A 65 -10.05 -4.00 -2.47
N SER A 66 -9.23 -3.18 -1.83
CA SER A 66 -8.78 -1.90 -2.36
C SER A 66 -7.38 -1.56 -1.82
N TYR A 67 -6.57 -0.87 -2.62
CA TYR A 67 -5.31 -0.26 -2.17
C TYR A 67 -5.19 1.10 -2.85
N GLN A 68 -5.39 2.18 -2.10
CA GLN A 68 -5.67 3.51 -2.64
C GLN A 68 -5.00 4.60 -1.82
N ALA A 69 -4.77 5.75 -2.44
CA ALA A 69 -4.42 6.98 -1.76
C ALA A 69 -5.59 7.98 -1.81
N LEU A 70 -5.87 8.61 -0.68
CA LEU A 70 -6.95 9.57 -0.47
C LEU A 70 -6.47 10.99 -0.84
N HIS A 71 -6.42 11.28 -2.13
CA HIS A 71 -5.89 12.55 -2.65
C HIS A 71 -6.78 13.76 -2.35
N ASP A 72 -8.04 13.53 -1.97
CA ASP A 72 -8.98 14.55 -1.51
C ASP A 72 -8.67 15.03 -0.07
N VAL A 73 -7.84 14.30 0.67
CA VAL A 73 -7.35 14.72 1.99
C VAL A 73 -6.04 15.49 1.83
N THR A 74 -6.12 16.81 1.92
CA THR A 74 -5.03 17.72 1.52
C THR A 74 -4.39 18.51 2.69
N TYR A 75 -4.56 18.05 3.93
CA TYR A 75 -4.08 18.77 5.13
C TYR A 75 -2.56 18.64 5.37
N SER A 76 -1.90 17.75 4.64
CA SER A 76 -0.46 17.48 4.71
C SER A 76 0.13 17.51 3.30
N ASP A 77 1.46 17.59 3.20
CA ASP A 77 2.22 17.35 1.97
C ASP A 77 2.29 15.86 1.59
N HIS A 78 1.69 14.99 2.42
CA HIS A 78 1.40 13.58 2.15
C HIS A 78 -0.11 13.32 2.03
N HIS A 79 -0.49 12.48 1.07
CA HIS A 79 -1.84 11.92 1.00
C HIS A 79 -1.94 10.57 1.73
N PRO A 80 -2.94 10.36 2.60
CA PRO A 80 -3.12 9.09 3.31
C PRO A 80 -3.28 7.89 2.36
N VAL A 81 -2.66 6.76 2.72
CA VAL A 81 -2.80 5.49 2.00
C VAL A 81 -3.67 4.53 2.81
N ARG A 82 -4.59 3.85 2.13
CA ARG A 82 -5.55 2.91 2.70
C ARG A 82 -5.47 1.56 1.99
N LEU A 83 -5.50 0.50 2.78
CA LEU A 83 -5.62 -0.89 2.32
C LEU A 83 -6.87 -1.50 2.95
N ASP A 84 -7.84 -1.88 2.11
CA ASP A 84 -9.00 -2.67 2.53
C ASP A 84 -8.78 -4.14 2.15
N PHE A 85 -9.03 -5.05 3.09
CA PHE A 85 -8.88 -6.48 2.86
C PHE A 85 -9.83 -7.32 3.71
N THR A 86 -10.05 -8.55 3.27
CA THR A 86 -10.72 -9.60 4.05
C THR A 86 -9.70 -10.64 4.48
N LEU A 87 -9.78 -11.04 5.75
CA LEU A 87 -9.09 -12.21 6.28
C LEU A 87 -10.05 -13.40 6.29
N PHE A 88 -9.60 -14.56 5.82
CA PHE A 88 -10.36 -15.80 5.92
C PHE A 88 -9.86 -16.63 7.10
N ASP A 89 -10.74 -17.04 8.01
CA ASP A 89 -10.36 -17.96 9.08
C ASP A 89 -10.12 -19.36 8.49
N ASN A 90 -9.02 -20.00 8.89
CA ASN A 90 -8.73 -21.38 8.53
C ASN A 90 -9.57 -22.39 9.37
N LYS A 91 -10.37 -21.92 10.34
CA LYS A 91 -11.23 -22.75 11.18
C LYS A 91 -12.67 -22.86 10.68
N THR A 92 -12.90 -23.64 9.63
CA THR A 92 -14.21 -24.30 9.41
C THR A 92 -14.06 -25.70 8.83
N SER A 93 -13.51 -26.62 9.62
CA SER A 93 -13.72 -28.08 9.47
C SER A 93 -13.35 -28.86 10.74
N LYS A 94 -13.83 -28.41 11.91
CA LYS A 94 -14.08 -29.36 13.01
C LYS A 94 -15.58 -29.49 13.16
N SER A 95 -16.08 -30.61 12.65
CA SER A 95 -17.43 -31.15 12.85
C SER A 95 -17.93 -30.87 14.26
N ARG A 96 -19.05 -30.13 14.37
CA ARG A 96 -19.94 -30.30 15.50
C ARG A 96 -20.68 -31.62 15.25
N SER A 97 -20.18 -32.66 15.93
CA SER A 97 -20.88 -33.93 16.19
C SER A 97 -22.24 -33.69 16.82
#